data_AF-A0A0Q2M363-F1
#
_entry.id   AF-A0A0Q2M363-F1
#
_cell.length_a   1.000
_cell.length_b   1.000
_cell.length_c   1.000
_cell.angle_alpha   90.00
_cell.angle_beta   90.00
_cell.angle_gamma   90.00
#
_symmetry.space_group_name_H-M   'P 1'
#
loop_
_entity.id
_entity.type
_entity.pdbx_description
1 polymer ?
#
loop_
_entity_poly.entity_id
_entity_poly.type
_entity_poly.pdbx_seq_one_letter_code
_entity_poly.pdbx_strand_id
1 'polypeptide(L)'
;MLETIGDRIIELKKVFPNVVKPEEVYGDLWYEFLKKKGIDPKTLEPIGKKPKFPEEKKTATFTELLAIAKALKYAGFSSEAIKRAERDLLNRLDGLLENPEENAIEIAYTVKLLRLVQRKEIKKIAEFAK
;
A
#
# COMPACT_ATOMS: atom_id res chain seq x y z
N MET A 1 16.58 22.10 0.95
CA MET A 1 15.28 21.46 1.27
C MET A 1 14.89 20.43 0.21
N LEU A 2 14.90 20.81 -1.07
CA LEU A 2 14.66 19.89 -2.19
C LEU A 2 15.68 18.74 -2.28
N GLU A 3 16.93 18.91 -1.85
CA GLU A 3 17.92 17.83 -1.90
C GLU A 3 17.60 16.65 -0.96
N THR A 4 17.27 16.94 0.31
CA THR A 4 16.90 15.91 1.31
C THR A 4 15.58 15.22 0.98
N ILE A 5 14.62 15.96 0.41
CA ILE A 5 13.32 15.43 0.01
C ILE A 5 13.45 14.66 -1.32
N GLY A 6 14.28 15.15 -2.24
CA GLY A 6 14.49 14.56 -3.57
C GLY A 6 15.07 13.15 -3.50
N ASP A 7 16.04 12.92 -2.62
CA ASP A 7 16.62 11.57 -2.42
C ASP A 7 15.55 10.57 -1.93
N ARG A 8 14.67 10.99 -1.01
CA ARG A 8 13.54 10.14 -0.55
C ARG A 8 12.51 9.89 -1.66
N ILE A 9 12.23 10.89 -2.49
CA ILE A 9 11.33 10.74 -3.63
C ILE A 9 11.90 9.74 -4.64
N ILE A 10 13.22 9.72 -4.88
CA ILE A 10 13.87 8.74 -5.75
C ILE A 10 13.62 7.32 -5.23
N GLU A 11 13.89 7.06 -3.94
CA GLU A 11 13.67 5.74 -3.34
C GLU A 11 12.20 5.32 -3.39
N LEU A 12 11.28 6.25 -3.09
CA LEU A 12 9.85 5.98 -3.19
C LEU A 12 9.38 5.70 -4.63
N LYS A 13 9.94 6.37 -5.63
CA LYS A 13 9.59 6.14 -7.05
C LYS A 13 10.07 4.78 -7.56
N LYS A 14 11.17 4.23 -7.01
CA LYS A 14 11.61 2.85 -7.29
C LYS A 14 10.58 1.81 -6.81
N VAL A 15 10.00 2.02 -5.63
CA VAL A 15 9.03 1.09 -5.03
C VAL A 15 7.62 1.30 -5.60
N PHE A 16 7.22 2.55 -5.83
CA PHE A 16 5.88 2.94 -6.24
C PHE A 16 5.86 3.84 -7.48
N PRO A 17 6.30 3.35 -8.65
CA PRO A 17 6.54 4.19 -9.84
C PRO A 17 5.29 4.89 -10.38
N ASN A 18 4.10 4.33 -10.16
CA ASN A 18 2.83 4.87 -10.66
C ASN A 18 2.12 5.81 -9.66
N VAL A 19 2.58 5.84 -8.40
CA VAL A 19 1.97 6.63 -7.32
C VAL A 19 2.75 7.92 -7.11
N VAL A 20 4.07 7.84 -7.23
CA VAL A 20 4.97 8.96 -6.95
C VAL A 20 5.34 9.65 -8.26
N LYS A 21 4.73 10.82 -8.48
CA LYS A 21 4.90 11.64 -9.70
C LYS A 21 5.47 13.01 -9.37
N PRO A 22 6.74 13.09 -8.96
CA PRO A 22 7.39 14.36 -8.61
C PRO A 22 7.42 15.35 -9.76
N GLU A 23 7.40 14.89 -11.00
CA GLU A 23 7.23 15.71 -12.19
C GLU A 23 5.91 16.52 -12.19
N GLU A 24 4.81 15.98 -11.67
CA GLU A 24 3.51 16.68 -11.58
C GLU A 24 3.49 17.72 -10.45
N VAL A 25 4.31 17.54 -9.41
CA VAL A 25 4.31 18.39 -8.20
C VAL A 25 5.39 19.48 -8.27
N TYR A 26 6.58 19.14 -8.76
CA TYR A 26 7.76 20.00 -8.71
C TYR A 26 8.19 20.49 -10.11
N GLY A 27 7.61 19.97 -11.19
CA GLY A 27 7.87 20.41 -12.56
C GLY A 27 9.36 20.49 -12.88
N ASP A 28 9.81 21.64 -13.39
CA ASP A 28 11.19 21.88 -13.82
C ASP A 28 12.23 21.73 -12.69
N LEU A 29 11.85 22.01 -11.44
CA LEU A 29 12.75 21.87 -10.28
C LEU A 29 13.15 20.41 -10.04
N TRP A 30 12.30 19.45 -10.44
CA TRP A 30 12.61 18.04 -10.37
C TRP A 30 13.71 17.65 -11.38
N TYR A 31 13.59 18.12 -12.62
CA TYR A 31 14.56 17.82 -13.67
C TYR A 31 15.93 18.44 -13.39
N GLU A 32 15.96 19.68 -12.87
CA GLU A 32 17.20 20.34 -12.44
C GLU A 32 17.88 19.59 -11.27
N PHE A 33 17.09 19.06 -10.34
CA PHE A 33 17.61 18.22 -9.25
C PHE A 33 18.24 16.91 -9.78
N LEU A 34 17.55 16.20 -10.68
CA LEU A 34 18.07 14.97 -11.28
C LEU A 34 19.35 15.21 -12.07
N LYS A 35 19.40 16.30 -12.84
CA LYS A 35 20.59 16.72 -13.60
C LYS A 35 21.78 16.98 -12.69
N LYS A 36 21.59 17.67 -11.57
CA LYS A 36 22.64 17.89 -10.56
C LYS A 36 23.16 16.58 -9.95
N LYS A 37 22.30 15.57 -9.82
CA LYS A 37 22.64 14.23 -9.30
C LYS A 37 23.24 13.29 -10.36
N GLY A 38 23.29 13.71 -11.63
CA GLY A 38 23.75 12.88 -12.74
C GLY A 38 22.82 11.70 -13.06
N ILE A 39 21.54 11.82 -12.70
CA ILE A 39 20.53 10.78 -12.91
C ILE A 39 19.76 11.10 -14.19
N ASP A 40 19.73 10.15 -15.14
CA ASP A 40 18.89 10.27 -16.33
C ASP A 40 17.42 10.01 -15.93
N PRO A 41 16.49 10.96 -16.15
CA PRO A 41 15.07 10.77 -15.88
C PRO A 41 14.48 9.49 -16.49
N LYS A 42 15.01 9.03 -17.64
CA LYS A 42 14.56 7.79 -18.30
C LYS A 42 14.86 6.52 -17.51
N THR A 43 15.82 6.57 -16.57
CA THR A 43 16.08 5.45 -15.64
C THR A 43 15.03 5.38 -14.52
N LEU A 44 14.26 6.46 -14.32
CA LEU A 44 13.17 6.54 -13.34
C LEU A 44 11.79 6.35 -13.99
N GLU A 45 11.72 6.43 -15.32
CA GLU A 45 10.50 6.07 -16.05
C GLU A 45 10.33 4.54 -16.03
N PRO A 46 9.11 4.03 -15.76
CA PRO A 46 8.83 2.64 -16.01
C PRO A 46 8.90 2.41 -17.52
N ILE A 47 9.96 1.75 -18.00
CA ILE A 47 10.10 1.35 -19.41
C ILE A 47 8.88 0.53 -19.81
N GLY A 48 7.89 1.16 -20.46
CA GLY A 48 6.91 0.57 -21.38
C GLY A 48 6.12 -0.65 -20.92
N LYS A 49 6.17 -1.03 -19.65
CA LYS A 49 5.37 -2.11 -19.08
C LYS A 49 4.63 -1.50 -17.89
N LYS A 50 3.29 -1.53 -17.96
CA LYS A 50 2.49 -1.66 -16.73
C LYS A 50 3.25 -2.67 -15.87
N PRO A 51 3.62 -2.34 -14.62
CA PRO A 51 4.19 -3.37 -13.79
C PRO A 51 3.18 -4.52 -13.85
N LYS A 52 3.64 -5.70 -14.31
CA LYS A 52 3.07 -6.91 -13.73
C LYS A 52 3.30 -6.64 -12.25
N PHE A 53 2.23 -6.27 -11.52
CA PHE A 53 2.20 -6.55 -10.11
C PHE A 53 2.83 -7.92 -9.99
N PRO A 54 3.88 -8.10 -9.14
CA PRO A 54 4.46 -9.42 -8.98
C PRO A 54 3.28 -10.36 -8.85
N GLU A 55 3.15 -11.30 -9.81
CA GLU A 55 2.01 -12.22 -9.88
C GLU A 55 1.74 -12.64 -8.46
N GLU A 56 0.55 -12.28 -7.95
CA GLU A 56 0.24 -12.35 -6.53
C GLU A 56 0.86 -13.61 -5.98
N LYS A 57 2.03 -13.49 -5.33
CA LYS A 57 2.33 -14.40 -4.27
C LYS A 57 1.24 -14.01 -3.30
N LYS A 58 0.12 -14.73 -3.37
CA LYS A 58 -0.85 -14.80 -2.30
C LYS A 58 -0.04 -15.33 -1.13
N THR A 59 0.67 -14.42 -0.48
CA THR A 59 1.37 -14.69 0.75
C THR A 59 0.30 -15.24 1.69
N ALA A 60 0.69 -16.10 2.62
CA ALA A 60 -0.21 -16.55 3.68
C ALA A 60 -0.98 -15.35 4.30
N THR A 61 -0.32 -14.19 4.31
CA THR A 61 -0.83 -12.90 4.72
C THR A 61 -2.08 -12.43 3.98
N PHE A 62 -2.08 -12.43 2.64
CA PHE A 62 -3.26 -12.06 1.84
C PHE A 62 -4.42 -13.03 2.07
N THR A 63 -4.10 -14.32 2.25
CA THR A 63 -5.09 -15.36 2.54
C THR A 63 -5.82 -15.12 3.85
N GLU A 64 -5.11 -14.69 4.90
CA GLU A 64 -5.73 -14.32 6.18
C GLU A 64 -6.61 -13.07 6.09
N LEU A 65 -6.19 -12.02 5.38
CA LEU A 65 -7.02 -10.82 5.22
C LEU A 65 -8.31 -11.14 4.46
N LEU A 66 -8.22 -11.99 3.43
CA LEU A 66 -9.38 -12.52 2.72
C LEU A 66 -10.28 -13.35 3.62
N ALA A 67 -9.71 -14.17 4.51
CA ALA A 67 -10.47 -14.97 5.46
C ALA A 67 -11.28 -14.09 6.42
N ILE A 68 -10.67 -13.02 6.95
CA ILE A 68 -11.38 -12.05 7.80
C ILE A 68 -12.53 -11.37 7.04
N ALA A 69 -12.27 -10.90 5.81
CA ALA A 69 -13.29 -10.25 4.99
C ALA A 69 -14.45 -11.20 4.62
N LYS A 70 -14.16 -12.47 4.32
CA LYS A 70 -15.17 -13.51 4.07
C LYS A 70 -15.97 -13.85 5.32
N ALA A 71 -15.31 -13.99 6.48
CA ALA A 71 -15.97 -14.24 7.75
C ALA A 71 -16.96 -13.11 8.11
N LEU A 72 -16.57 -11.85 7.91
CA LEU A 72 -17.46 -10.70 8.07
C LEU A 72 -18.69 -10.78 7.17
N LYS A 73 -18.49 -11.15 5.90
CA LYS A 73 -19.59 -11.33 4.94
C LYS A 73 -20.55 -12.44 5.36
N TYR A 74 -20.04 -13.59 5.79
CA TYR A 74 -20.86 -14.71 6.26
C TYR A 74 -21.59 -14.40 7.57
N ALA A 75 -20.99 -13.60 8.45
CA ALA A 75 -21.62 -13.12 9.67
C ALA A 75 -22.65 -12.00 9.45
N GLY A 76 -22.97 -11.65 8.19
CA GLY A 76 -23.92 -10.60 7.85
C GLY A 76 -23.50 -9.21 8.34
N PHE A 77 -22.18 -8.99 8.53
CA PHE A 77 -21.63 -7.74 9.07
C PHE A 77 -22.23 -7.33 10.43
N SER A 78 -22.54 -8.31 11.29
CA SER A 78 -23.04 -8.03 12.63
C SER A 78 -22.08 -7.12 13.41
N SER A 79 -22.61 -6.31 14.31
CA SER A 79 -21.81 -5.40 15.14
C SER A 79 -20.71 -6.13 15.92
N GLU A 80 -20.98 -7.35 16.36
CA GLU A 80 -19.99 -8.18 17.07
C GLU A 80 -18.90 -8.70 16.13
N ALA A 81 -19.27 -9.12 14.92
CA ALA A 81 -18.29 -9.54 13.91
C ALA A 81 -17.38 -8.39 13.48
N ILE A 82 -17.91 -7.18 13.34
CA ILE A 82 -17.11 -5.97 13.06
C ILE A 82 -16.12 -5.67 14.19
N LYS A 83 -16.56 -5.72 15.46
CA LYS A 83 -15.67 -5.50 16.61
C LYS A 83 -14.55 -6.55 16.67
N ARG A 84 -14.88 -7.82 16.42
CA ARG A 84 -13.89 -8.91 16.40
C ARG A 84 -12.89 -8.71 15.26
N ALA A 85 -13.36 -8.44 14.05
CA ALA A 85 -12.49 -8.18 12.91
C ALA A 85 -11.58 -6.96 13.12
N GLU A 86 -12.09 -5.88 13.71
CA GLU A 86 -11.29 -4.71 14.07
C GLU A 86 -10.16 -5.09 15.03
N ARG A 87 -10.46 -5.85 16.09
CA ARG A 87 -9.46 -6.33 17.05
C ARG A 87 -8.40 -7.21 16.38
N ASP A 88 -8.81 -8.17 15.56
CA ASP A 88 -7.90 -9.08 14.88
C ASP A 88 -6.96 -8.33 13.93
N LEU A 89 -7.47 -7.31 13.22
CA LEU A 89 -6.69 -6.47 12.33
C LEU A 89 -5.72 -5.55 13.07
N LEU A 90 -6.11 -5.02 14.24
CA LEU A 90 -5.21 -4.24 15.10
C LEU A 90 -4.07 -5.08 15.65
N ASN A 91 -4.38 -6.26 16.22
CA ASN A 91 -3.36 -7.18 16.74
C ASN A 91 -2.35 -7.58 15.66
N ARG A 92 -2.84 -7.83 14.44
CA ARG A 92 -1.97 -8.11 13.30
C ARG A 92 -1.09 -6.92 12.95
N LEU A 93 -1.65 -5.73 12.91
CA LEU A 93 -0.91 -4.51 12.60
C LEU A 93 0.23 -4.30 13.62
N ASP A 94 -0.04 -4.51 14.90
CA ASP A 94 0.96 -4.40 15.97
C ASP A 94 2.15 -5.33 15.72
N GLY A 95 1.90 -6.60 15.34
CA GLY A 95 2.96 -7.54 15.00
C GLY A 95 3.74 -7.17 13.72
N LEU A 96 3.05 -6.65 12.70
CA LEU A 96 3.72 -6.21 11.46
C LEU A 96 4.62 -4.99 11.68
N LEU A 97 4.28 -4.13 12.63
CA LEU A 97 5.04 -2.94 12.99
C LEU A 97 6.37 -3.25 13.71
N GLU A 98 6.64 -4.51 14.09
CA GLU A 98 7.95 -4.92 14.60
C GLU A 98 9.06 -4.78 13.54
N ASN A 99 8.73 -5.02 12.26
CA ASN A 99 9.66 -4.91 11.12
C ASN A 99 8.96 -4.19 9.94
N PRO A 100 8.71 -2.88 10.03
CA PRO A 100 7.81 -2.18 9.11
C PRO A 100 8.35 -2.08 7.68
N GLU A 101 9.67 -2.10 7.52
CA GLU A 101 10.33 -2.05 6.20
C GLU A 101 10.10 -3.35 5.41
N GLU A 102 10.20 -4.50 6.09
CA GLU A 102 9.95 -5.82 5.49
C GLU A 102 8.46 -6.09 5.28
N ASN A 103 7.60 -5.50 6.12
CA ASN A 103 6.15 -5.72 6.14
C ASN A 103 5.33 -4.61 5.46
N ALA A 104 5.96 -3.73 4.69
CA ALA A 104 5.32 -2.51 4.18
C ALA A 104 4.03 -2.80 3.38
N ILE A 105 4.02 -3.86 2.58
CA ILE A 105 2.86 -4.26 1.76
C ILE A 105 1.74 -4.81 2.66
N GLU A 106 2.09 -5.67 3.60
CA GLU A 106 1.21 -6.31 4.55
C GLU A 106 0.53 -5.27 5.46
N ILE A 107 1.29 -4.27 5.90
CA ILE A 107 0.79 -3.12 6.65
C ILE A 107 -0.23 -2.36 5.80
N ALA A 108 0.10 -2.04 4.55
CA ALA A 108 -0.80 -1.28 3.67
C ALA A 108 -2.14 -2.00 3.47
N TYR A 109 -2.15 -3.31 3.22
CA TYR A 109 -3.38 -4.08 3.07
C TYR A 109 -4.16 -4.25 4.38
N THR A 110 -3.46 -4.48 5.50
CA THR A 110 -4.08 -4.59 6.83
C THR A 110 -4.77 -3.28 7.22
N VAL A 111 -4.08 -2.14 7.06
CA VAL A 111 -4.64 -0.81 7.31
C VAL A 111 -5.81 -0.52 6.39
N LYS A 112 -5.72 -0.89 5.10
CA LYS A 112 -6.83 -0.72 4.15
C LYS A 112 -8.09 -1.45 4.66
N LEU A 113 -8.00 -2.73 4.99
CA LEU A 113 -9.15 -3.50 5.48
C LEU A 113 -9.66 -2.95 6.81
N LEU A 114 -8.77 -2.61 7.74
CA LEU A 114 -9.13 -1.99 9.02
C LEU A 114 -9.96 -0.72 8.83
N ARG A 115 -9.55 0.17 7.91
CA ARG A 115 -10.30 1.41 7.63
C ARG A 115 -11.67 1.15 7.01
N LEU A 116 -11.81 0.10 6.19
CA LEU A 116 -13.12 -0.29 5.67
C LEU A 116 -14.04 -0.80 6.80
N VAL A 117 -13.50 -1.61 7.72
CA VAL A 117 -14.23 -2.15 8.89
C VAL A 117 -14.69 -1.00 9.80
N GLN A 118 -13.78 -0.10 10.19
CA GLN A 118 -14.09 1.05 11.05
C GLN A 118 -15.14 2.00 10.45
N ARG A 119 -15.08 2.21 9.13
CA ARG A 119 -16.06 3.05 8.41
C ARG A 119 -17.35 2.31 8.06
N LYS A 120 -17.45 1.01 8.38
CA LYS A 120 -18.58 0.14 8.02
C LYS A 120 -18.89 0.17 6.52
N GLU A 121 -17.84 0.20 5.70
CA GLU A 121 -17.91 0.25 4.23
C GLU A 121 -18.18 -1.15 3.65
N ILE A 122 -19.34 -1.72 3.98
CA ILE A 122 -19.72 -3.12 3.73
C ILE A 122 -19.50 -3.55 2.27
N LYS A 123 -19.90 -2.71 1.31
CA LYS A 123 -19.74 -3.01 -0.13
C LYS A 123 -18.27 -3.20 -0.50
N LYS A 124 -17.39 -2.33 -0.01
CA LYS A 124 -15.95 -2.38 -0.27
C LYS A 124 -15.27 -3.55 0.45
N ILE A 125 -15.75 -3.93 1.64
CA ILE A 125 -15.29 -5.15 2.34
C ILE A 125 -15.69 -6.39 1.52
N ALA A 126 -16.91 -6.43 0.98
CA ALA A 126 -17.35 -7.54 0.14
C ALA A 126 -16.59 -7.64 -1.19
N GLU A 127 -16.17 -6.51 -1.77
CA GLU A 127 -15.26 -6.48 -2.92
C GLU A 127 -13.86 -6.96 -2.56
N PHE A 128 -13.34 -6.57 -1.39
CA PHE A 128 -12.06 -7.05 -0.88
C PHE A 128 -12.05 -8.59 -0.72
N ALA A 129 -13.20 -9.20 -0.43
CA ALA A 129 -13.35 -10.64 -0.22
C ALA A 129 -13.50 -11.48 -1.51
N LYS A 130 -13.56 -10.85 -2.70
CA LYS A 130 -13.68 -11.54 -4.00
C LYS A 130 -12.32 -11.96 -4.52
#